data_AF-A0A7W1QPJ0-F1
#
_entry.id   AF-A0A7W1QPJ0-F1
#
_cell.length_a   1.000
_cell.length_b   1.000
_cell.length_c   1.000
_cell.angle_alpha   90.00
_cell.angle_beta   90.00
_cell.angle_gamma   90.00
#
_symmetry.space_group_name_H-M   'P 1'
#
loop_
_entity.id
_entity.type
_entity.pdbx_description
1 polymer ?
#
loop_
_entity_poly.entity_id
_entity_poly.type
_entity_poly.pdbx_seq_one_letter_code
_entity_poly.pdbx_strand_id
1 'polypeptide(L)'
;GSAWAINQSLIAIGSGGWSGKGFKAPNTQIELGFLPATAVHNDYIFSAIGEQWGFVGGAFLLGAFALLLLTCLFVAFCAGDQFGLLLAVGIAVLIFTHIFQNVGMTISMLPITGVPLPLISYSGSFVLMIMFGLGVVNSIWVHRKVAPL
;
A
#
# COMPACT_ATOMS: atom_id res chain seq x y z
N GLY A 1 -16.41 -13.67 -12.38
CA GLY A 1 -16.08 -12.49 -13.20
C GLY A 1 -15.50 -11.39 -12.33
N SER A 2 -14.86 -10.37 -12.90
CA SER A 2 -14.17 -9.29 -12.17
C SER A 2 -15.07 -8.50 -11.22
N ALA A 3 -16.30 -8.19 -11.64
CA ALA A 3 -17.29 -7.51 -10.79
C ALA A 3 -17.68 -8.29 -9.52
N TRP A 4 -17.69 -9.62 -9.60
CA TRP A 4 -18.01 -10.48 -8.46
C TRP A 4 -16.91 -10.43 -7.38
N ALA A 5 -15.64 -10.35 -7.80
CA ALA A 5 -14.51 -10.24 -6.87
C ALA A 5 -14.51 -8.88 -6.12
N ILE A 6 -14.90 -7.78 -6.77
CA ILE A 6 -15.05 -6.46 -6.10
C ILE A 6 -16.16 -6.54 -5.05
N ASN A 7 -17.31 -7.10 -5.39
CA ASN A 7 -18.41 -7.20 -4.45
C ASN A 7 -18.01 -8.00 -3.20
N GLN A 8 -17.22 -9.07 -3.39
CA GLN A 8 -16.69 -9.83 -2.27
C GLN A 8 -15.64 -9.07 -1.46
N SER A 9 -14.81 -8.26 -2.10
CA SER A 9 -13.89 -7.35 -1.44
C SER A 9 -14.63 -6.37 -0.52
N LEU A 10 -15.71 -5.75 -1.01
CA LEU A 10 -16.55 -4.84 -0.23
C LEU A 10 -17.21 -5.55 0.96
N ILE A 11 -17.74 -6.75 0.76
CA ILE A 11 -18.34 -7.56 1.84
C ILE A 11 -17.28 -7.94 2.88
N ALA A 12 -16.07 -8.33 2.45
CA ALA A 12 -14.97 -8.67 3.36
C ALA A 12 -14.62 -7.49 4.27
N ILE A 13 -14.38 -6.31 3.68
CA ILE A 13 -14.09 -5.06 4.42
C ILE A 13 -15.24 -4.70 5.35
N GLY A 14 -16.48 -4.72 4.84
CA GLY A 14 -17.66 -4.36 5.62
C GLY A 14 -17.92 -5.30 6.80
N SER A 15 -17.60 -6.58 6.64
CA SER A 15 -17.80 -7.60 7.67
C SER A 15 -16.75 -7.57 8.79
N GLY A 16 -15.64 -6.86 8.61
CA GLY A 16 -14.59 -6.72 9.62
C GLY A 16 -14.96 -5.82 10.81
N GLY A 17 -15.92 -4.91 10.65
CA GLY A 17 -16.31 -3.98 11.72
C GLY A 17 -15.13 -3.16 12.28
N TRP A 18 -15.17 -2.82 13.57
CA TRP A 18 -14.14 -1.99 14.19
C TRP A 18 -12.80 -2.72 14.42
N SER A 19 -12.85 -3.93 15.00
CA SER A 19 -11.66 -4.68 15.45
C SER A 19 -11.30 -5.90 14.57
N GLY A 20 -12.09 -6.19 13.54
CA GLY A 20 -11.87 -7.35 12.67
C GLY A 20 -12.47 -8.64 13.21
N LYS A 21 -12.46 -9.68 12.37
CA LYS A 21 -12.90 -11.03 12.74
C LYS A 21 -11.81 -11.87 13.44
N GLY A 22 -10.55 -11.40 13.42
CA GLY A 22 -9.39 -12.14 13.92
C GLY A 22 -8.59 -12.80 12.80
N PHE A 23 -7.29 -12.99 13.05
CA PHE A 23 -6.37 -13.59 12.09
C PHE A 23 -6.72 -15.06 11.83
N LYS A 24 -6.95 -15.42 10.57
CA LYS A 24 -7.39 -16.77 10.14
C LYS A 24 -8.67 -17.26 10.84
N ALA A 25 -9.57 -16.35 11.17
CA ALA A 25 -10.86 -16.72 11.74
C ALA A 25 -11.68 -17.58 10.74
N PRO A 26 -12.45 -18.56 11.24
CA PRO A 26 -13.34 -19.37 10.42
C PRO A 26 -14.45 -18.51 9.78
N ASN A 27 -14.84 -18.82 8.54
CA ASN A 27 -15.87 -18.12 7.75
C ASN A 27 -15.47 -16.72 7.23
N THR A 28 -14.19 -16.51 6.96
CA THR A 28 -13.74 -15.31 6.23
C THR A 28 -13.92 -15.46 4.74
N GLN A 29 -14.12 -14.36 4.01
CA GLN A 29 -14.27 -14.39 2.55
C GLN A 29 -13.04 -14.96 1.84
N ILE A 30 -11.89 -14.84 2.50
CA ILE A 30 -10.60 -15.39 2.06
C ILE A 30 -10.53 -16.90 2.25
N GLU A 31 -10.91 -17.40 3.43
CA GLU A 31 -10.88 -18.84 3.72
C GLU A 31 -11.95 -19.60 2.92
N LEU A 32 -13.12 -18.99 2.71
CA LEU A 32 -14.20 -19.55 1.91
C LEU A 32 -13.88 -19.58 0.40
N GLY A 33 -12.69 -19.11 -0.01
CA GLY A 33 -12.21 -19.20 -1.38
C GLY A 33 -12.92 -18.25 -2.35
N PHE A 34 -13.64 -17.25 -1.84
CA PHE A 34 -14.39 -16.32 -2.68
C PHE A 34 -13.51 -15.26 -3.34
N LEU A 35 -12.25 -15.15 -2.94
CA LEU A 35 -11.24 -14.43 -3.71
C LEU A 35 -10.14 -15.43 -4.10
N PRO A 36 -9.61 -15.40 -5.34
CA PRO A 36 -8.54 -16.30 -5.75
C PRO A 36 -7.36 -16.16 -4.79
N ALA A 37 -6.90 -17.26 -4.17
CA ALA A 37 -5.84 -17.22 -3.16
C ALA A 37 -4.56 -16.50 -3.64
N THR A 38 -4.25 -16.58 -4.93
CA THR A 38 -3.12 -15.88 -5.55
C THR A 38 -3.34 -14.38 -5.73
N ALA A 39 -4.58 -13.94 -5.95
CA ALA A 39 -4.94 -12.53 -6.12
C ALA A 39 -5.27 -11.81 -4.80
N VAL A 40 -5.71 -12.55 -3.77
CA VAL A 40 -5.91 -12.00 -2.40
C VAL A 40 -4.61 -11.41 -1.87
N HIS A 41 -3.51 -12.13 -2.03
CA HIS A 41 -2.23 -11.71 -1.48
C HIS A 41 -1.55 -10.60 -2.29
N ASN A 42 -2.13 -10.18 -3.43
CA ASN A 42 -1.57 -9.16 -4.30
C ASN A 42 -2.49 -7.94 -4.43
N ASP A 43 -3.69 -8.15 -4.95
CA ASP A 43 -4.59 -7.09 -5.42
C ASP A 43 -5.69 -6.77 -4.40
N TYR A 44 -6.01 -7.71 -3.51
CA TYR A 44 -7.07 -7.57 -2.49
C TYR A 44 -6.54 -7.69 -1.06
N ILE A 45 -5.24 -7.42 -0.87
CA ILE A 45 -4.60 -7.54 0.44
C ILE A 45 -5.19 -6.54 1.45
N PHE A 46 -5.60 -5.36 0.98
CA PHE A 46 -6.29 -4.38 1.83
C PHE A 46 -7.64 -4.92 2.32
N SER A 47 -8.39 -5.63 1.48
CA SER A 47 -9.65 -6.27 1.85
C SER A 47 -9.44 -7.35 2.90
N ALA A 48 -8.33 -8.07 2.83
CA ALA A 48 -7.94 -9.06 3.83
C ALA A 48 -7.62 -8.43 5.19
N ILE A 49 -6.89 -7.32 5.18
CA ILE A 49 -6.58 -6.58 6.39
C ILE A 49 -7.86 -6.01 6.99
N GLY A 50 -8.75 -5.44 6.17
CA GLY A 50 -10.05 -4.93 6.60
C GLY A 50 -10.93 -6.01 7.22
N GLU A 51 -10.97 -7.22 6.67
CA GLU A 51 -11.76 -8.32 7.23
C GLU A 51 -11.18 -8.86 8.56
N GLN A 52 -9.85 -9.04 8.62
CA GLN A 52 -9.20 -9.69 9.76
C GLN A 52 -8.93 -8.74 10.93
N TRP A 53 -8.54 -7.50 10.64
CA TRP A 53 -8.12 -6.49 11.63
C TRP A 53 -9.08 -5.29 11.70
N GLY A 54 -10.13 -5.28 10.89
CA GLY A 54 -11.18 -4.28 10.93
C GLY A 54 -10.71 -2.90 10.50
N PHE A 55 -11.51 -1.91 10.87
CA PHE A 55 -11.21 -0.50 10.66
C PHE A 55 -9.88 -0.08 11.30
N VAL A 56 -9.58 -0.57 12.51
CA VAL A 56 -8.32 -0.22 13.22
C VAL A 56 -7.10 -0.68 12.44
N GLY A 57 -7.10 -1.91 11.92
CA GLY A 57 -6.00 -2.41 11.09
C GLY A 57 -5.84 -1.63 9.78
N GLY A 58 -6.95 -1.35 9.10
CA GLY A 58 -6.95 -0.53 7.87
C GLY A 58 -6.42 0.89 8.11
N ALA A 59 -6.87 1.54 9.19
CA ALA A 59 -6.42 2.88 9.57
C ALA A 59 -4.94 2.91 9.97
N PHE A 60 -4.48 1.92 10.74
CA PHE A 60 -3.07 1.79 11.09
C PHE A 60 -2.20 1.63 9.83
N LEU A 61 -2.65 0.79 8.89
CA LEU A 61 -1.94 0.58 7.64
C LEU A 61 -1.84 1.85 6.78
N LEU A 62 -2.96 2.55 6.60
CA LEU A 62 -2.98 3.83 5.87
C LEU A 62 -2.11 4.87 6.57
N GLY A 63 -2.11 4.90 7.92
CA GLY A 63 -1.25 5.76 8.71
C GLY A 63 0.24 5.47 8.50
N ALA A 64 0.63 4.19 8.46
CA ALA A 64 2.01 3.79 8.18
C ALA A 64 2.47 4.21 6.77
N PHE A 65 1.61 4.05 5.77
CA PHE A 65 1.88 4.54 4.42
C PHE A 65 1.96 6.07 4.34
N ALA A 66 1.08 6.78 5.04
CA ALA A 66 1.14 8.23 5.11
C ALA A 66 2.47 8.70 5.73
N LEU A 67 2.93 8.05 6.81
CA LEU A 67 4.22 8.35 7.43
C LEU A 67 5.38 8.09 6.45
N LEU A 68 5.34 6.97 5.72
CA LEU A 68 6.36 6.66 4.70
C LEU A 68 6.40 7.73 3.60
N LEU A 69 5.24 8.14 3.08
CA LEU A 69 5.15 9.18 2.05
C LEU A 69 5.64 10.53 2.58
N LEU A 70 5.24 10.91 3.80
CA LEU A 70 5.72 12.14 4.45
C LEU A 70 7.24 12.12 4.64
N THR A 71 7.81 10.97 4.96
CA THR A 71 9.27 10.81 5.08
C THR A 71 9.96 11.02 3.74
N CYS A 72 9.44 10.44 2.66
CA CYS A 72 10.00 10.63 1.31
C CYS A 72 9.89 12.10 0.86
N LEU A 73 8.76 12.76 1.12
CA LEU A 73 8.57 14.18 0.83
C LEU A 73 9.50 15.05 1.67
N PHE A 74 9.67 14.75 2.95
CA PHE A 74 10.60 15.46 3.82
C PHE A 74 12.05 15.35 3.30
N VAL A 75 12.47 14.17 2.87
CA VAL A 75 13.78 13.99 2.22
C VAL A 75 13.88 14.85 0.94
N ALA A 76 12.83 14.90 0.13
CA ALA A 76 12.81 15.74 -1.06
C ALA A 76 12.93 17.24 -0.74
N PHE A 77 12.26 17.72 0.31
CA PHE A 77 12.37 19.11 0.77
C PHE A 77 13.76 19.46 1.31
N CYS A 78 14.45 18.49 1.91
CA CYS A 78 15.81 18.65 2.43
C CYS A 78 16.91 18.30 1.40
N ALA A 79 16.55 18.00 0.15
CA ALA A 79 17.53 17.65 -0.87
C ALA A 79 18.45 18.85 -1.16
N GLY A 80 19.76 18.59 -1.28
CA GLY A 80 20.76 19.63 -1.54
C GLY A 80 20.81 20.10 -3.00
N ASP A 81 20.10 19.43 -3.90
CA ASP A 81 20.10 19.67 -5.33
C ASP A 81 18.73 19.38 -5.96
N GLN A 82 18.45 20.04 -7.09
CA GLN A 82 17.16 19.91 -7.77
C GLN A 82 16.92 18.51 -8.35
N PHE A 83 17.99 17.78 -8.71
CA PHE A 83 17.85 16.42 -9.22
C PHE A 83 17.43 15.45 -8.11
N GLY A 84 18.05 15.52 -6.94
CA GLY A 84 17.66 14.78 -5.74
C GLY A 84 16.21 15.08 -5.31
N LEU A 85 15.79 16.34 -5.37
CA LEU A 85 14.39 16.72 -5.11
C LEU A 85 13.43 16.03 -6.09
N LEU A 86 13.67 16.17 -7.40
CA LEU A 86 12.80 15.59 -8.43
C LEU A 86 12.73 14.06 -8.33
N LEU A 87 13.86 13.43 -8.03
CA LEU A 87 13.96 11.97 -7.90
C LEU A 87 13.20 11.47 -6.66
N ALA A 88 13.37 12.11 -5.50
CA ALA A 88 12.66 11.74 -4.27
C ALA A 88 11.14 11.97 -4.40
N VAL A 89 10.71 13.09 -5.01
CA VAL A 89 9.29 13.34 -5.29
C VAL A 89 8.74 12.29 -6.26
N GLY A 90 9.47 11.96 -7.34
CA GLY A 90 9.04 10.96 -8.30
C GLY A 90 8.81 9.59 -7.68
N ILE A 91 9.72 9.17 -6.78
CA ILE A 91 9.58 7.90 -6.04
C ILE A 91 8.39 7.96 -5.08
N ALA A 92 8.21 9.08 -4.36
CA ALA A 92 7.05 9.27 -3.48
C ALA A 92 5.72 9.20 -4.24
N VAL A 93 5.63 9.84 -5.41
CA VAL A 93 4.44 9.82 -6.29
C VAL A 93 4.17 8.42 -6.83
N LEU A 94 5.22 7.68 -7.21
CA LEU A 94 5.11 6.29 -7.64
C LEU A 94 4.48 5.45 -6.52
N ILE A 95 5.04 5.49 -5.32
CA ILE A 95 4.53 4.75 -4.15
C ILE A 95 3.08 5.16 -3.84
N PHE A 96 2.79 6.46 -3.83
CA PHE A 96 1.44 6.97 -3.59
C PHE A 96 0.43 6.44 -4.62
N THR A 97 0.77 6.46 -5.91
CA THR A 97 -0.12 6.00 -6.98
C THR A 97 -0.48 4.52 -6.80
N HIS A 98 0.49 3.68 -6.44
CA HIS A 98 0.24 2.26 -6.16
C HIS A 98 -0.68 2.04 -4.95
N ILE A 99 -0.45 2.77 -3.85
CA ILE A 99 -1.31 2.70 -2.65
C ILE A 99 -2.74 3.17 -2.99
N PHE A 100 -2.85 4.33 -3.64
CA PHE A 100 -4.13 4.93 -4.00
C PHE A 100 -4.94 4.03 -4.93
N GLN A 101 -4.30 3.45 -5.95
CA GLN A 101 -4.95 2.52 -6.88
C GLN A 101 -5.40 1.24 -6.18
N ASN A 102 -4.54 0.60 -5.39
CA ASN A 102 -4.87 -0.64 -4.69
C ASN A 102 -6.02 -0.43 -3.68
N VAL A 103 -5.93 0.60 -2.84
CA VAL A 103 -7.00 0.90 -1.88
C VAL A 103 -8.28 1.28 -2.63
N GLY A 104 -8.20 2.15 -3.64
CA GLY A 104 -9.35 2.59 -4.42
C GLY A 104 -10.07 1.46 -5.17
N MET A 105 -9.36 0.48 -5.70
CA MET A 105 -10.00 -0.69 -6.33
C MET A 105 -10.72 -1.59 -5.32
N THR A 106 -10.15 -1.77 -4.12
CA THR A 106 -10.76 -2.65 -3.10
C THR A 106 -12.06 -2.11 -2.51
N ILE A 107 -12.24 -0.79 -2.51
CA ILE A 107 -13.48 -0.10 -2.10
C ILE A 107 -14.38 0.28 -3.28
N SER A 108 -14.11 -0.25 -4.48
CA SER A 108 -14.89 0.02 -5.70
C SER A 108 -14.93 1.50 -6.15
N MET A 109 -13.97 2.33 -5.72
CA MET A 109 -13.81 3.71 -6.21
C MET A 109 -13.08 3.79 -7.55
N LEU A 110 -12.16 2.86 -7.81
CA LEU A 110 -11.36 2.80 -9.03
C LEU A 110 -11.59 1.47 -9.76
N PRO A 111 -11.39 1.43 -11.10
CA PRO A 111 -11.45 0.18 -11.84
C PRO A 111 -10.37 -0.80 -11.38
N ILE A 112 -10.63 -2.10 -11.52
CA ILE A 112 -9.67 -3.15 -11.17
C ILE A 112 -8.49 -3.09 -12.14
N THR A 113 -7.32 -2.77 -11.63
CA THR A 113 -6.08 -2.70 -12.41
C THR A 113 -5.08 -3.79 -12.05
N GLY A 114 -5.29 -4.53 -10.96
CA GLY A 114 -4.39 -5.62 -10.53
C GLY A 114 -3.04 -5.11 -10.04
N VAL A 115 -3.05 -3.98 -9.34
CA VAL A 115 -1.83 -3.30 -8.90
C VAL A 115 -1.47 -3.70 -7.47
N PRO A 116 -0.25 -4.20 -7.21
CA PRO A 116 0.18 -4.60 -5.87
C PRO A 116 0.33 -3.42 -4.91
N LEU A 117 0.05 -3.67 -3.64
CA LEU A 117 0.32 -2.74 -2.54
C LEU A 117 1.82 -2.75 -2.21
N PRO A 118 2.48 -1.58 -2.13
CA PRO A 118 3.90 -1.50 -1.78
C PRO A 118 4.20 -2.19 -0.45
N LEU A 119 5.30 -2.96 -0.40
CA LEU A 119 5.87 -3.61 0.80
C LEU A 119 5.04 -4.73 1.46
N ILE A 120 3.77 -4.91 1.09
CA ILE A 120 2.86 -5.83 1.78
C ILE A 120 2.36 -6.93 0.84
N SER A 121 2.16 -6.62 -0.44
CA SER A 121 1.74 -7.60 -1.41
C SER A 121 2.84 -8.61 -1.73
N TYR A 122 2.44 -9.85 -2.05
CA TYR A 122 3.33 -10.99 -2.33
C TYR A 122 4.02 -10.93 -3.71
N SER A 123 4.24 -9.73 -4.25
CA SER A 123 4.92 -9.52 -5.54
C SER A 123 6.41 -9.25 -5.31
N GLY A 124 7.22 -10.31 -5.39
CA GLY A 124 8.67 -10.25 -5.09
C GLY A 124 9.42 -9.19 -5.90
N SER A 125 9.22 -9.14 -7.21
CA SER A 125 9.87 -8.14 -8.08
C SER A 125 9.45 -6.71 -7.74
N PHE A 126 8.18 -6.50 -7.40
CA PHE A 126 7.68 -5.18 -7.03
C PHE A 126 8.27 -4.71 -5.69
N VAL A 127 8.36 -5.59 -4.70
CA VAL A 127 9.01 -5.30 -3.41
C VAL A 127 10.46 -4.88 -3.63
N LEU A 128 11.21 -5.60 -4.48
CA LEU A 128 12.59 -5.23 -4.81
C LEU A 128 12.70 -3.84 -5.46
N MET A 129 11.79 -3.50 -6.37
CA MET A 129 11.77 -2.17 -7.01
C MET A 129 11.46 -1.05 -6.01
N ILE A 130 10.51 -1.26 -5.09
CA ILE A 130 10.21 -0.29 -4.03
C ILE A 130 11.38 -0.16 -3.05
N MET A 131 12.02 -1.27 -2.66
CA MET A 131 13.22 -1.26 -1.82
C MET A 131 14.37 -0.50 -2.48
N PHE A 132 14.59 -0.70 -3.77
CA PHE A 132 15.57 0.05 -4.54
C PHE A 132 15.25 1.55 -4.55
N GLY A 133 13.99 1.92 -4.81
CA GLY A 133 13.54 3.31 -4.75
C GLY A 133 13.76 3.95 -3.38
N LEU A 134 13.42 3.25 -2.29
CA LEU A 134 13.69 3.73 -0.93
C LEU A 134 15.19 3.84 -0.64
N GLY A 135 16.02 2.94 -1.19
CA GLY A 135 17.48 3.05 -1.14
C GLY A 135 18.00 4.30 -1.83
N VAL A 136 17.42 4.69 -2.96
CA VAL A 136 17.73 5.95 -3.66
C VAL A 136 17.34 7.15 -2.83
N VAL A 137 16.13 7.16 -2.24
CA VAL A 137 15.68 8.23 -1.33
C VAL A 137 16.63 8.36 -0.14
N ASN A 138 17.05 7.24 0.46
CA ASN A 138 18.01 7.26 1.55
C ASN A 138 19.40 7.77 1.11
N SER A 139 19.84 7.44 -0.10
CA SER A 139 21.10 7.96 -0.66
C SER A 139 21.08 9.48 -0.81
N ILE A 140 19.96 10.05 -1.27
CA ILE A 140 19.75 11.50 -1.36
C ILE A 140 19.86 12.14 0.03
N TRP A 141 19.23 11.53 1.03
CA TRP A 141 19.29 12.02 2.41
C TRP A 141 20.72 12.04 2.96
N VAL A 142 21.50 10.98 2.72
CA VAL A 142 22.89 10.84 3.20
C VAL A 142 23.85 11.81 2.50
N HIS A 143 23.71 11.98 1.18
CA HIS A 143 24.60 12.83 0.38
C HIS A 143 24.14 14.29 0.28
N ARG A 144 23.10 14.69 1.02
CA ARG A 144 22.66 16.08 1.01
C ARG A 144 23.80 16.96 1.51
N LYS A 145 24.19 17.94 0.70
CA LYS A 145 25.12 18.98 1.14
C LYS A 145 24.35 19.89 2.09
N VAL A 146 24.60 19.74 3.39
CA VAL A 146 24.05 20.66 4.38
C VAL A 146 24.75 21.99 4.13
N ALA A 147 24.05 22.98 3.58
CA ALA A 147 24.57 24.35 3.59
C ALA A 147 24.73 24.75 5.07
N PRO A 148 25.91 25.23 5.52
CA PRO A 148 26.04 25.71 6.88
C PRO A 148 25.05 26.87 7.06
N LEU A 149 24.24 26.76 8.13
CA LEU A 149 23.33 27.81 8.58
C LEU A 149 24.09 29.10 8.91
#